data_AF-A0A8C6EMP0-F1
#
_entry.id   AF-A0A8C6EMP0-F1
#
_cell.length_a   1.000
_cell.length_b   1.000
_cell.length_c   1.000
_cell.angle_alpha   90.00
_cell.angle_beta   90.00
_cell.angle_gamma   90.00
#
_symmetry.space_group_name_H-M   'P 1'
#
loop_
_entity.id
_entity.type
_entity.pdbx_description
1 polymer ?
#
loop_
_entity_poly.entity_id
_entity_poly.type
_entity_poly.pdbx_seq_one_letter_code
_entity_poly.pdbx_strand_id
1 'polypeptide(L)'
;MQGARVLLLLLLGLRLQLAHGVIPVEEENPAFWNLKAAEALDAAKKLKPIQTSAKNLIIFLGDGMGVPTVTATRILKGQRHRKLGPETPLAMDHFPYMALSKTYNVDRQVPDSAGTATAFLCGVKANYKTIGLSAAARFDQCNTTRGNEVMSVMYWAKQAGKSVGVVTTTTVQHASPAGTYAHTVNRNWYSDADMPASALQEGCQDIATQLVSNMDIDVILGGGRKFMFPKGTPDPEYPSDTTQNGTRLDGRDLVQEWLAKHQGARYVWNRQQLIQVSQDPAVTHLMGLFEPRHLKYEIYRAPEQDPSLVEMTEVALGLLSRNPRGFYLFVEGGRIDHGHHAGTAFLALTEAVMFDSAIDKAGQLTSDQDTLTLVTADHSHVFSFGGYTLRGSSIFGRRGPRQGLKVESEGQQTPGEVSSPSRETRRGLLQPPRWQGLSGRPWEALEESRSRSSTPQRLEQHPGGSGCATPQRGHALLGKNAGDTVAFVAKATCTDLVKVVEFKQLQTGNSPVCSSTGEVIIVVLLL
;
A
#
# COMPACT_ATOMS: atom_id res chain seq x y z
N MET A 1 27.51 42.36 39.02
CA MET A 1 27.35 41.15 38.18
C MET A 1 26.34 40.19 38.82
N GLN A 2 25.03 40.41 38.69
CA GLN A 2 24.01 39.51 39.29
C GLN A 2 22.81 39.21 38.36
N GLY A 3 22.26 40.20 37.64
CA GLY A 3 21.08 39.99 36.79
C GLY A 3 21.22 38.91 35.70
N ALA A 4 22.42 38.71 35.14
CA ALA A 4 22.66 37.75 34.05
C ALA A 4 22.46 36.27 34.41
N ARG A 5 22.49 35.90 35.71
CA ARG A 5 22.29 34.50 36.13
C ARG A 5 20.82 34.11 36.33
N VAL A 6 19.93 35.07 36.55
CA VAL A 6 18.50 34.80 36.77
C VAL A 6 17.79 34.48 35.45
N LEU A 7 18.11 35.22 34.39
CA LEU A 7 17.49 35.03 33.07
C LEU A 7 17.81 33.65 32.46
N LEU A 8 19.01 33.11 32.72
CA LEU A 8 19.41 31.80 32.20
C LEU A 8 18.63 30.64 32.84
N LEU A 9 18.25 30.76 34.12
CA LEU A 9 17.43 29.75 34.81
C LEU A 9 15.97 29.78 34.35
N LEU A 10 15.42 30.96 34.05
CA LEU A 10 14.08 31.09 33.47
C LEU A 10 14.00 30.49 32.05
N LEU A 11 15.08 30.56 31.26
CA LEU A 11 15.13 29.97 29.92
C LEU A 11 15.35 28.45 29.90
N LEU A 12 15.90 27.84 30.97
CA LEU A 12 15.92 26.38 31.12
C LEU A 12 14.58 25.78 31.58
N GLY A 13 13.62 26.61 32.02
CA GLY A 13 12.30 26.16 32.47
C GLY A 13 11.36 25.69 31.36
N LEU A 14 11.66 25.99 30.08
CA LEU A 14 10.84 25.58 28.94
C LEU A 14 11.45 24.37 28.19
N ARG A 15 10.58 23.44 27.79
CA ARG A 15 10.86 22.26 26.94
C ARG A 15 11.56 21.05 27.59
N LEU A 16 11.25 20.76 28.86
CA LEU A 16 10.86 19.39 29.18
C LEU A 16 9.33 19.26 29.10
N GLN A 17 8.83 19.18 27.85
CA GLN A 17 7.49 18.60 27.63
C GLN A 17 7.60 17.09 27.84
N LEU A 18 7.57 16.69 29.12
CA LEU A 18 7.13 15.35 29.50
C LEU A 18 5.75 15.14 28.86
N ALA A 19 5.66 14.17 27.95
CA ALA A 19 4.42 13.81 27.27
C ALA A 19 3.51 13.05 28.25
N HIS A 20 2.92 13.80 29.19
CA HIS A 20 1.87 13.33 30.07
C HIS A 20 0.67 12.89 29.21
N GLY A 21 0.14 11.71 29.51
CA GLY A 21 -1.06 11.21 28.85
C GLY A 21 -2.27 12.07 29.18
N VAL A 22 -3.06 12.40 28.17
CA VAL A 22 -4.32 13.13 28.36
C VAL A 22 -5.47 12.13 28.30
N ILE A 23 -6.22 12.03 29.39
CA ILE A 23 -7.59 11.49 29.37
C ILE A 23 -8.50 12.67 28.97
N PRO A 24 -9.31 12.55 27.90
CA PRO A 24 -10.28 13.58 27.56
C PRO A 24 -11.42 13.57 28.59
N VAL A 25 -11.76 14.72 29.15
CA VAL A 25 -12.80 14.85 30.19
C VAL A 25 -14.18 14.45 29.63
N GLU A 26 -14.38 14.63 28.32
CA GLU A 26 -15.56 14.14 27.62
C GLU A 26 -15.62 12.60 27.52
N GLU A 27 -14.47 11.92 27.43
CA GLU A 27 -14.37 10.45 27.35
C GLU A 27 -14.46 9.75 28.71
N GLU A 28 -14.31 10.49 29.82
CA GLU A 28 -14.55 9.95 31.18
C GLU A 28 -16.03 9.63 31.43
N ASN A 29 -16.96 10.25 30.68
CA ASN A 29 -18.39 10.08 30.84
C ASN A 29 -18.95 8.96 29.95
N PRO A 30 -19.56 7.89 30.49
CA PRO A 30 -20.21 6.84 29.69
C PRO A 30 -21.25 7.33 28.67
N ALA A 31 -21.87 8.49 28.91
CA ALA A 31 -22.81 9.09 27.97
C ALA A 31 -22.18 9.45 26.61
N PHE A 32 -20.89 9.82 26.56
CA PHE A 32 -20.16 10.10 25.32
C PHE A 32 -20.08 8.84 24.44
N TRP A 33 -19.66 7.71 25.04
CA TRP A 33 -19.54 6.44 24.36
C TRP A 33 -20.90 5.88 23.92
N ASN A 34 -21.92 5.99 24.78
CA ASN A 34 -23.29 5.57 24.46
C ASN A 34 -23.90 6.39 23.31
N LEU A 35 -23.68 7.71 23.29
CA LEU A 35 -24.14 8.56 22.18
C LEU A 35 -23.45 8.20 20.87
N LYS A 36 -22.12 8.10 20.86
CA LYS A 36 -21.34 7.73 19.67
C LYS A 36 -21.70 6.34 19.13
N ALA A 37 -22.02 5.40 20.01
CA ALA A 37 -22.53 4.08 19.63
C ALA A 37 -23.96 4.14 19.05
N ALA A 38 -24.85 4.95 19.62
CA ALA A 38 -26.21 5.15 19.09
C ALA A 38 -26.19 5.80 17.70
N GLU A 39 -25.36 6.83 17.49
CA GLU A 39 -25.14 7.47 16.20
C GLU A 39 -24.61 6.49 15.15
N ALA A 40 -23.62 5.66 15.49
CA ALA A 40 -23.07 4.63 14.62
C ALA A 40 -24.11 3.56 14.24
N LEU A 41 -24.91 3.09 15.21
CA LEU A 41 -26.01 2.16 14.96
C LEU A 41 -27.08 2.77 14.06
N ASP A 42 -27.41 4.05 14.24
CA ASP A 42 -28.39 4.75 13.41
C ASP A 42 -27.87 5.08 12.01
N ALA A 43 -26.56 5.27 11.83
CA ALA A 43 -25.94 5.31 10.51
C ALA A 43 -26.02 3.94 9.81
N ALA A 44 -25.65 2.85 10.52
CA ALA A 44 -25.69 1.49 9.99
C ALA A 44 -27.11 1.06 9.57
N LYS A 45 -28.16 1.39 10.35
CA LYS A 45 -29.57 1.15 9.99
C LYS A 45 -30.03 1.90 8.73
N LYS A 46 -29.38 3.01 8.39
CA LYS A 46 -29.72 3.86 7.23
C LYS A 46 -28.97 3.46 5.96
N LEU A 47 -27.88 2.69 6.09
CA LEU A 47 -27.10 2.18 4.96
C LEU A 47 -27.97 1.30 4.05
N LYS A 48 -27.89 1.54 2.74
CA LYS A 48 -28.60 0.77 1.71
C LYS A 48 -27.64 0.42 0.57
N PRO A 49 -27.78 -0.77 -0.05
CA PRO A 49 -27.05 -1.10 -1.26
C PRO A 49 -27.52 -0.21 -2.41
N ILE A 50 -26.58 0.34 -3.18
CA ILE A 50 -26.84 1.06 -4.42
C ILE A 50 -27.03 0.01 -5.52
N GLN A 51 -28.27 -0.14 -6.00
CA GLN A 51 -28.68 -1.21 -6.94
C GLN A 51 -28.55 -0.78 -8.42
N THR A 52 -27.58 0.09 -8.71
CA THR A 52 -27.30 0.62 -10.05
C THR A 52 -25.86 0.31 -10.46
N SER A 53 -25.57 0.33 -11.77
CA SER A 53 -24.21 0.19 -12.28
C SER A 53 -23.41 1.47 -12.05
N ALA A 54 -22.19 1.35 -11.50
CA ALA A 54 -21.28 2.48 -11.41
C ALA A 54 -20.89 3.02 -12.81
N LYS A 55 -21.06 4.33 -13.00
CA LYS A 55 -20.56 5.08 -14.15
C LYS A 55 -19.04 5.24 -14.04
N ASN A 56 -18.52 5.52 -12.85
CA ASN A 56 -17.09 5.77 -12.63
C ASN A 56 -16.52 4.71 -11.66
N LEU A 57 -15.27 4.32 -11.86
CA LEU A 57 -14.55 3.36 -11.03
C LEU A 57 -13.26 4.01 -10.52
N ILE A 58 -13.01 3.97 -9.22
CA ILE A 58 -11.75 4.46 -8.63
C ILE A 58 -11.18 3.38 -7.71
N ILE A 59 -9.89 3.09 -7.87
CA ILE A 59 -9.12 2.28 -6.92
C ILE A 59 -7.96 3.08 -6.36
N PHE A 60 -7.99 3.28 -5.05
CA PHE A 60 -6.90 3.82 -4.25
C PHE A 60 -6.07 2.68 -3.67
N LEU A 61 -4.79 2.63 -4.04
CA LEU A 61 -3.84 1.61 -3.64
C LEU A 61 -2.75 2.20 -2.75
N GLY A 62 -2.75 1.87 -1.46
CA GLY A 62 -1.65 2.18 -0.57
C GLY A 62 -0.64 1.03 -0.60
N ASP A 63 0.42 1.12 -1.39
CA ASP A 63 1.41 0.04 -1.53
C ASP A 63 2.04 -0.26 -0.16
N GLY A 64 1.98 -1.52 0.26
CA GLY A 64 2.41 -1.95 1.60
C GLY A 64 1.58 -1.41 2.80
N MET A 65 0.49 -0.66 2.60
CA MET A 65 -0.28 0.05 3.64
C MET A 65 -1.21 -0.88 4.46
N GLY A 66 -0.65 -1.87 5.14
CA GLY A 66 -1.40 -2.79 6.00
C GLY A 66 -2.07 -2.12 7.21
N VAL A 67 -2.93 -2.86 7.91
CA VAL A 67 -3.71 -2.38 9.08
C VAL A 67 -2.86 -1.67 10.16
N PRO A 68 -1.62 -2.10 10.50
CA PRO A 68 -0.77 -1.36 11.42
C PRO A 68 -0.39 0.04 10.90
N THR A 69 -0.11 0.14 9.59
CA THR A 69 0.19 1.40 8.90
C THR A 69 -1.03 2.32 8.89
N VAL A 70 -2.21 1.82 8.52
CA VAL A 70 -3.48 2.59 8.56
C VAL A 70 -3.71 3.19 9.95
N THR A 71 -3.57 2.41 11.01
CA THR A 71 -3.84 2.89 12.38
C THR A 71 -2.77 3.87 12.89
N ALA A 72 -1.50 3.66 12.55
CA ALA A 72 -0.45 4.62 12.86
C ALA A 72 -0.60 5.95 12.06
N THR A 73 -1.09 5.88 10.82
CA THR A 73 -1.46 7.03 9.99
C THR A 73 -2.64 7.80 10.56
N ARG A 74 -3.68 7.11 11.08
CA ARG A 74 -4.80 7.72 11.80
C ARG A 74 -4.33 8.56 12.98
N ILE A 75 -3.47 7.98 13.82
CA ILE A 75 -2.85 8.66 14.96
C ILE A 75 -2.07 9.90 14.49
N LEU A 76 -1.26 9.77 13.43
CA LEU A 76 -0.47 10.88 12.87
C LEU A 76 -1.35 12.01 12.28
N LYS A 77 -2.39 11.67 11.51
CA LYS A 77 -3.28 12.67 10.88
C LYS A 77 -4.06 13.43 11.95
N GLY A 78 -4.66 12.73 12.92
CA GLY A 78 -5.32 13.36 14.07
C GLY A 78 -4.39 14.31 14.83
N GLN A 79 -3.16 13.88 15.15
CA GLN A 79 -2.17 14.71 15.85
C GLN A 79 -1.73 15.94 15.03
N ARG A 80 -1.59 15.80 13.70
CA ARG A 80 -1.36 16.95 12.79
C ARG A 80 -2.50 17.97 12.82
N HIS A 81 -3.74 17.51 12.98
CA HIS A 81 -4.93 18.36 13.15
C HIS A 81 -5.22 18.75 14.62
N ARG A 82 -4.22 18.66 15.52
CA ARG A 82 -4.30 19.03 16.95
C ARG A 82 -5.34 18.22 17.76
N LYS A 83 -5.65 17.00 17.32
CA LYS A 83 -6.39 15.98 18.08
C LYS A 83 -5.39 15.04 18.77
N LEU A 84 -5.88 14.06 19.54
CA LEU A 84 -5.01 13.14 20.28
C LEU A 84 -4.52 11.98 19.41
N GLY A 85 -5.23 11.71 18.30
CA GLY A 85 -4.83 10.79 17.24
C GLY A 85 -5.91 9.76 16.92
N PRO A 86 -5.99 8.64 17.68
CA PRO A 86 -6.72 7.45 17.28
C PRO A 86 -8.25 7.63 17.18
N GLU A 87 -8.82 8.63 17.87
CA GLU A 87 -10.24 8.97 17.81
C GLU A 87 -10.67 9.74 16.55
N THR A 88 -9.71 10.27 15.78
CA THR A 88 -9.97 11.08 14.59
C THR A 88 -9.97 10.18 13.35
N PRO A 89 -11.09 10.05 12.62
CA PRO A 89 -11.13 9.23 11.40
C PRO A 89 -10.17 9.72 10.32
N LEU A 90 -9.65 8.78 9.54
CA LEU A 90 -9.13 8.98 8.19
C LEU A 90 -10.29 9.12 7.19
N ALA A 91 -10.04 9.65 5.99
CA ALA A 91 -11.04 9.67 4.93
C ALA A 91 -11.46 8.24 4.53
N MET A 92 -10.50 7.30 4.49
CA MET A 92 -10.78 5.87 4.27
C MET A 92 -11.61 5.21 5.39
N ASP A 93 -11.67 5.78 6.60
CA ASP A 93 -12.48 5.23 7.71
C ASP A 93 -13.98 5.55 7.58
N HIS A 94 -14.35 6.49 6.69
CA HIS A 94 -15.75 6.82 6.41
C HIS A 94 -16.41 5.88 5.39
N PHE A 95 -15.66 4.92 4.82
CA PHE A 95 -16.19 3.98 3.84
C PHE A 95 -17.13 2.95 4.50
N PRO A 96 -18.39 2.80 4.03
CA PRO A 96 -19.41 2.03 4.72
C PRO A 96 -19.29 0.50 4.59
N TYR A 97 -18.36 0.00 3.77
CA TYR A 97 -18.14 -1.42 3.52
C TYR A 97 -16.65 -1.76 3.71
N MET A 98 -16.36 -2.77 4.54
CA MET A 98 -15.00 -3.23 4.84
C MET A 98 -14.88 -4.75 4.63
N ALA A 99 -13.75 -5.20 4.10
CA ALA A 99 -13.40 -6.61 3.95
C ALA A 99 -11.90 -6.84 4.18
N LEU A 100 -11.51 -8.08 4.47
CA LEU A 100 -10.10 -8.48 4.59
C LEU A 100 -9.63 -9.19 3.32
N SER A 101 -8.60 -8.63 2.66
CA SER A 101 -7.98 -9.24 1.48
C SER A 101 -6.92 -10.29 1.87
N LYS A 102 -6.86 -11.41 1.14
CA LYS A 102 -5.85 -12.47 1.32
C LYS A 102 -4.78 -12.34 0.24
N THR A 103 -3.66 -11.72 0.57
CA THR A 103 -2.75 -11.11 -0.42
C THR A 103 -1.73 -12.06 -1.11
N TYR A 104 -1.52 -13.28 -0.59
CA TYR A 104 -0.56 -14.27 -1.11
C TYR A 104 -0.49 -14.39 -2.66
N ASN A 105 0.71 -14.46 -3.24
CA ASN A 105 0.88 -14.85 -4.65
C ASN A 105 0.76 -16.38 -4.77
N VAL A 106 0.61 -16.92 -5.99
CA VAL A 106 0.45 -18.37 -6.17
C VAL A 106 1.68 -19.17 -5.71
N ASP A 107 2.89 -18.61 -5.85
CA ASP A 107 4.15 -19.21 -5.38
C ASP A 107 4.65 -18.67 -4.02
N ARG A 108 4.06 -17.59 -3.47
CA ARG A 108 4.53 -16.95 -2.22
C ARG A 108 3.44 -16.58 -1.23
N GLN A 109 3.62 -17.01 0.02
CA GLN A 109 2.73 -16.66 1.14
C GLN A 109 2.79 -15.15 1.49
N VAL A 110 3.99 -14.58 1.51
CA VAL A 110 4.23 -13.12 1.56
C VAL A 110 4.52 -12.68 0.12
N PRO A 111 3.69 -11.81 -0.48
CA PRO A 111 3.76 -11.51 -1.90
C PRO A 111 4.73 -10.35 -2.23
N ASP A 112 4.77 -9.95 -3.51
CA ASP A 112 5.20 -8.61 -3.94
C ASP A 112 4.11 -7.86 -4.73
N SER A 113 4.31 -6.55 -4.90
CA SER A 113 3.43 -5.63 -5.64
C SER A 113 3.08 -6.06 -7.07
N ALA A 114 3.90 -6.86 -7.77
CA ALA A 114 3.57 -7.33 -9.13
C ALA A 114 2.52 -8.44 -9.13
N GLY A 115 2.73 -9.47 -8.31
CA GLY A 115 1.81 -10.60 -8.22
C GLY A 115 0.48 -10.21 -7.55
N THR A 116 0.46 -9.16 -6.71
CA THR A 116 -0.76 -8.57 -6.14
C THR A 116 -1.47 -7.64 -7.13
N ALA A 117 -0.74 -6.77 -7.86
CA ALA A 117 -1.32 -5.91 -8.90
C ALA A 117 -2.14 -6.71 -9.91
N THR A 118 -1.60 -7.83 -10.41
CA THR A 118 -2.34 -8.74 -11.29
C THR A 118 -3.62 -9.29 -10.65
N ALA A 119 -3.60 -9.54 -9.33
CA ALA A 119 -4.77 -10.04 -8.60
C ALA A 119 -5.87 -8.99 -8.40
N PHE A 120 -5.54 -7.75 -8.04
CA PHE A 120 -6.55 -6.71 -7.79
C PHE A 120 -6.91 -5.87 -9.03
N LEU A 121 -6.09 -5.87 -10.09
CA LEU A 121 -6.37 -5.17 -11.35
C LEU A 121 -6.87 -6.08 -12.47
N CYS A 122 -6.44 -7.35 -12.53
CA CYS A 122 -6.89 -8.31 -13.56
C CYS A 122 -7.78 -9.44 -12.99
N GLY A 123 -8.01 -9.48 -11.68
CA GLY A 123 -8.85 -10.50 -11.02
C GLY A 123 -8.23 -11.90 -10.94
N VAL A 124 -6.96 -12.06 -11.32
CA VAL A 124 -6.27 -13.37 -11.40
C VAL A 124 -4.99 -13.33 -10.57
N LYS A 125 -4.82 -14.30 -9.66
CA LYS A 125 -3.57 -14.40 -8.89
C LYS A 125 -2.42 -14.89 -9.77
N ALA A 126 -1.32 -14.15 -9.72
CA ALA A 126 -0.10 -14.40 -10.47
C ALA A 126 1.03 -14.94 -9.57
N ASN A 127 2.21 -15.12 -10.16
CA ASN A 127 3.44 -15.43 -9.44
C ASN A 127 4.18 -14.14 -9.05
N TYR A 128 5.00 -14.23 -8.01
CA TYR A 128 5.91 -13.19 -7.55
C TYR A 128 6.74 -12.60 -8.70
N LYS A 129 6.83 -11.27 -8.74
CA LYS A 129 7.49 -10.43 -9.78
C LYS A 129 6.94 -10.51 -11.21
N THR A 130 5.82 -11.21 -11.44
CA THR A 130 5.11 -11.20 -12.74
C THR A 130 3.92 -10.23 -12.72
N ILE A 131 3.73 -9.47 -13.80
CA ILE A 131 2.70 -8.42 -13.93
C ILE A 131 1.77 -8.79 -15.10
N GLY A 132 0.46 -8.76 -14.89
CA GLY A 132 -0.53 -8.95 -15.95
C GLY A 132 -0.53 -10.36 -16.57
N LEU A 133 0.05 -11.34 -15.88
CA LEU A 133 0.20 -12.73 -16.35
C LEU A 133 -0.43 -13.74 -15.39
N SER A 134 -0.98 -14.82 -15.94
CA SER A 134 -1.43 -15.98 -15.18
C SER A 134 -0.26 -16.67 -14.47
N ALA A 135 -0.54 -17.40 -13.38
CA ALA A 135 0.47 -18.18 -12.66
C ALA A 135 1.06 -19.38 -13.46
N ALA A 136 0.71 -19.58 -14.73
CA ALA A 136 1.44 -20.47 -15.63
C ALA A 136 2.72 -19.82 -16.21
N ALA A 137 2.78 -18.49 -16.26
CA ALA A 137 4.01 -17.76 -16.59
C ALA A 137 5.08 -17.91 -15.49
N ARG A 138 6.36 -17.72 -15.83
CA ARG A 138 7.50 -17.89 -14.92
C ARG A 138 8.36 -16.64 -14.90
N PHE A 139 8.77 -16.25 -13.69
CA PHE A 139 9.62 -15.08 -13.48
C PHE A 139 10.88 -15.13 -14.35
N ASP A 140 11.16 -14.03 -15.06
CA ASP A 140 12.33 -13.81 -15.94
C ASP A 140 12.45 -14.76 -17.15
N GLN A 141 11.36 -15.45 -17.55
CA GLN A 141 11.35 -16.38 -18.68
C GLN A 141 10.39 -15.90 -19.79
N CYS A 142 10.90 -15.06 -20.72
CA CYS A 142 10.07 -14.36 -21.71
C CYS A 142 9.17 -15.29 -22.53
N ASN A 143 9.68 -16.43 -23.00
CA ASN A 143 8.93 -17.49 -23.68
C ASN A 143 7.68 -18.02 -22.92
N THR A 144 7.53 -17.78 -21.63
CA THR A 144 6.33 -18.14 -20.84
C THR A 144 5.26 -17.04 -20.78
N THR A 145 5.49 -15.88 -21.41
CA THR A 145 4.56 -14.74 -21.45
C THR A 145 3.31 -15.05 -22.29
N ARG A 146 3.51 -15.56 -23.52
CA ARG A 146 2.45 -15.64 -24.53
C ARG A 146 1.42 -16.72 -24.22
N GLY A 147 0.14 -16.34 -24.31
CA GLY A 147 -1.00 -17.18 -23.93
C GLY A 147 -1.33 -17.14 -22.44
N ASN A 148 -0.61 -16.33 -21.66
CA ASN A 148 -0.82 -16.16 -20.21
C ASN A 148 -1.25 -14.73 -19.84
N GLU A 149 -1.39 -13.82 -20.80
CA GLU A 149 -1.82 -12.44 -20.61
C GLU A 149 -3.25 -12.36 -20.04
N VAL A 150 -3.40 -11.65 -18.91
CA VAL A 150 -4.71 -11.42 -18.25
C VAL A 150 -5.04 -9.93 -18.25
N MET A 151 -6.12 -9.57 -18.95
CA MET A 151 -6.53 -8.18 -19.16
C MET A 151 -7.05 -7.52 -17.89
N SER A 152 -6.65 -6.27 -17.65
CA SER A 152 -7.05 -5.50 -16.47
C SER A 152 -8.48 -4.95 -16.58
N VAL A 153 -9.09 -4.60 -15.44
CA VAL A 153 -10.36 -3.86 -15.39
C VAL A 153 -10.22 -2.48 -16.04
N MET A 154 -9.01 -1.87 -16.04
CA MET A 154 -8.75 -0.63 -16.77
C MET A 154 -8.83 -0.83 -18.29
N TYR A 155 -8.24 -1.91 -18.81
CA TYR A 155 -8.38 -2.29 -20.22
C TYR A 155 -9.86 -2.50 -20.57
N TRP A 156 -10.60 -3.27 -19.78
CA TRP A 156 -12.05 -3.49 -20.00
C TRP A 156 -12.87 -2.20 -19.92
N ALA A 157 -12.52 -1.27 -19.05
CA ALA A 157 -13.14 0.06 -18.98
C ALA A 157 -12.92 0.85 -20.28
N LYS A 158 -11.68 0.86 -20.81
CA LYS A 158 -11.37 1.53 -22.08
C LYS A 158 -12.09 0.88 -23.27
N GLN A 159 -12.17 -0.46 -23.32
CA GLN A 159 -12.97 -1.19 -24.33
C GLN A 159 -14.48 -0.87 -24.23
N ALA A 160 -14.99 -0.56 -23.03
CA ALA A 160 -16.35 -0.07 -22.83
C ALA A 160 -16.55 1.42 -23.18
N GLY A 161 -15.52 2.09 -23.73
CA GLY A 161 -15.53 3.50 -24.11
C GLY A 161 -15.40 4.48 -22.94
N LYS A 162 -15.01 4.02 -21.75
CA LYS A 162 -14.66 4.90 -20.63
C LYS A 162 -13.27 5.50 -20.85
N SER A 163 -13.05 6.69 -20.33
CA SER A 163 -11.69 7.25 -20.22
C SER A 163 -10.96 6.60 -19.05
N VAL A 164 -9.65 6.44 -19.13
CA VAL A 164 -8.87 5.71 -18.13
C VAL A 164 -7.62 6.46 -17.69
N GLY A 165 -7.28 6.37 -16.41
CA GLY A 165 -6.10 7.03 -15.87
C GLY A 165 -5.36 6.29 -14.78
N VAL A 166 -4.06 6.57 -14.71
CA VAL A 166 -3.07 6.02 -13.80
C VAL A 166 -2.37 7.18 -13.10
N VAL A 167 -2.41 7.22 -11.77
CA VAL A 167 -1.79 8.25 -10.92
C VAL A 167 -0.96 7.58 -9.84
N THR A 168 0.30 7.98 -9.65
CA THR A 168 1.18 7.37 -8.64
C THR A 168 2.31 8.29 -8.14
N THR A 169 2.81 8.07 -6.92
CA THR A 169 4.09 8.64 -6.45
C THR A 169 5.32 7.78 -6.81
N THR A 170 5.16 6.65 -7.50
CA THR A 170 6.28 5.84 -8.04
C THR A 170 6.64 6.27 -9.46
N THR A 171 7.51 5.49 -10.12
CA THR A 171 7.56 5.48 -11.59
C THR A 171 6.21 4.99 -12.12
N VAL A 172 5.71 5.54 -13.22
CA VAL A 172 4.48 5.03 -13.86
C VAL A 172 4.66 3.61 -14.40
N GLN A 173 5.91 3.20 -14.62
CA GLN A 173 6.36 1.85 -14.98
C GLN A 173 6.55 0.91 -13.77
N HIS A 174 6.23 1.34 -12.53
CA HIS A 174 6.34 0.47 -11.36
C HIS A 174 5.32 -0.68 -11.42
N ALA A 175 5.48 -1.72 -10.60
CA ALA A 175 4.66 -2.93 -10.71
C ALA A 175 3.15 -2.69 -10.50
N SER A 176 2.81 -1.89 -9.49
CA SER A 176 1.45 -1.53 -9.11
C SER A 176 0.68 -0.78 -10.22
N PRO A 177 1.20 0.32 -10.82
CA PRO A 177 0.57 0.98 -11.96
C PRO A 177 0.68 0.16 -13.25
N ALA A 178 1.79 -0.55 -13.48
CA ALA A 178 1.98 -1.39 -14.66
C ALA A 178 0.97 -2.54 -14.73
N GLY A 179 0.48 -3.06 -13.60
CA GLY A 179 -0.62 -4.03 -13.58
C GLY A 179 -1.95 -3.53 -14.19
N THR A 180 -2.07 -2.23 -14.50
CA THR A 180 -3.22 -1.70 -15.23
C THR A 180 -3.11 -1.87 -16.75
N TYR A 181 -1.90 -2.03 -17.32
CA TYR A 181 -1.69 -2.00 -18.78
C TYR A 181 -0.64 -2.99 -19.34
N ALA A 182 0.25 -3.54 -18.51
CA ALA A 182 1.41 -4.32 -18.95
C ALA A 182 1.28 -5.82 -18.68
N HIS A 183 1.94 -6.60 -19.53
CA HIS A 183 2.12 -8.05 -19.42
C HIS A 183 3.63 -8.35 -19.44
N THR A 184 4.20 -8.73 -18.30
CA THR A 184 5.65 -9.04 -18.21
C THR A 184 5.95 -10.10 -17.15
N VAL A 185 6.89 -10.98 -17.49
CA VAL A 185 7.47 -11.98 -16.59
C VAL A 185 8.48 -11.38 -15.60
N ASN A 186 8.85 -10.11 -15.72
CA ASN A 186 9.78 -9.47 -14.79
C ASN A 186 9.42 -7.99 -14.58
N ARG A 187 9.00 -7.63 -13.36
CA ARG A 187 8.69 -6.25 -12.95
C ARG A 187 9.85 -5.26 -13.07
N ASN A 188 11.09 -5.74 -13.25
CA ASN A 188 12.28 -4.90 -13.32
C ASN A 188 12.59 -4.41 -14.75
N TRP A 189 11.88 -4.86 -15.78
CA TRP A 189 12.10 -4.46 -17.17
C TRP A 189 11.47 -3.09 -17.47
N TYR A 190 11.96 -2.02 -16.81
CA TYR A 190 11.36 -0.68 -16.90
C TYR A 190 11.60 -0.02 -18.27
N SER A 191 12.84 -0.08 -18.79
CA SER A 191 13.16 0.17 -20.20
C SER A 191 13.86 -1.03 -20.83
N ASP A 192 14.10 -0.95 -22.14
CA ASP A 192 14.86 -1.93 -22.92
C ASP A 192 16.29 -2.14 -22.40
N ALA A 193 16.85 -1.13 -21.70
CA ALA A 193 18.15 -1.20 -21.04
C ALA A 193 18.19 -2.20 -19.86
N ASP A 194 17.04 -2.50 -19.25
CA ASP A 194 16.90 -3.44 -18.13
C ASP A 194 16.68 -4.90 -18.61
N MET A 195 16.54 -5.13 -19.92
CA MET A 195 16.15 -6.42 -20.48
C MET A 195 17.36 -7.26 -20.96
N PRO A 196 17.35 -8.59 -20.76
CA PRO A 196 18.33 -9.46 -21.41
C PRO A 196 18.05 -9.55 -22.92
N ALA A 197 19.10 -9.60 -23.73
CA ALA A 197 18.99 -9.63 -25.19
C ALA A 197 18.13 -10.79 -25.73
N SER A 198 18.05 -11.92 -25.02
CA SER A 198 17.15 -13.02 -25.35
C SER A 198 15.67 -12.65 -25.21
N ALA A 199 15.27 -11.93 -24.16
CA ALA A 199 13.87 -11.50 -23.98
C ALA A 199 13.44 -10.50 -25.08
N LEU A 200 14.34 -9.62 -25.51
CA LEU A 200 14.12 -8.73 -26.64
C LEU A 200 13.99 -9.51 -27.96
N GLN A 201 14.79 -10.56 -28.17
CA GLN A 201 14.72 -11.44 -29.35
C GLN A 201 13.47 -12.34 -29.36
N GLU A 202 13.02 -12.80 -28.20
CA GLU A 202 11.75 -13.54 -27.99
C GLU A 202 10.51 -12.62 -28.14
N GLY A 203 10.73 -11.30 -28.19
CA GLY A 203 9.71 -10.28 -28.45
C GLY A 203 8.92 -9.85 -27.21
N CYS A 204 9.47 -10.00 -26.01
CA CYS A 204 8.97 -9.27 -24.85
C CYS A 204 9.31 -7.78 -25.00
N GLN A 205 8.40 -6.92 -24.54
CA GLN A 205 8.57 -5.47 -24.55
C GLN A 205 8.79 -4.94 -23.13
N ASP A 206 9.59 -3.90 -23.00
CA ASP A 206 9.79 -3.20 -21.73
C ASP A 206 8.51 -2.46 -21.29
N ILE A 207 8.38 -2.23 -19.98
CA ILE A 207 7.17 -1.67 -19.38
C ILE A 207 6.91 -0.24 -19.87
N ALA A 208 7.95 0.55 -20.19
CA ALA A 208 7.78 1.88 -20.80
C ALA A 208 7.24 1.80 -22.24
N THR A 209 7.70 0.86 -23.07
CA THR A 209 7.08 0.60 -24.39
C THR A 209 5.63 0.18 -24.22
N GLN A 210 5.34 -0.77 -23.33
CA GLN A 210 3.98 -1.28 -23.10
C GLN A 210 2.99 -0.20 -22.65
N LEU A 211 3.44 0.77 -21.83
CA LEU A 211 2.66 1.95 -21.40
C LEU A 211 2.09 2.76 -22.56
N VAL A 212 2.82 2.81 -23.69
CA VAL A 212 2.45 3.61 -24.86
C VAL A 212 1.98 2.76 -26.05
N SER A 213 1.89 1.44 -25.92
CA SER A 213 1.57 0.52 -27.03
C SER A 213 0.40 -0.45 -26.75
N ASN A 214 0.24 -0.96 -25.53
CA ASN A 214 -0.74 -2.03 -25.23
C ASN A 214 -2.19 -1.52 -25.28
N MET A 215 -2.43 -0.30 -24.80
CA MET A 215 -3.73 0.34 -24.78
C MET A 215 -3.61 1.87 -24.79
N ASP A 216 -4.70 2.53 -25.16
CA ASP A 216 -4.87 3.97 -25.02
C ASP A 216 -5.20 4.32 -23.54
N ILE A 217 -4.51 5.32 -22.99
CA ILE A 217 -4.63 5.80 -21.61
C ILE A 217 -4.75 7.32 -21.65
N ASP A 218 -5.88 7.86 -21.19
CA ASP A 218 -6.22 9.28 -21.24
C ASP A 218 -5.38 10.11 -20.26
N VAL A 219 -5.03 9.55 -19.09
CA VAL A 219 -4.22 10.24 -18.07
C VAL A 219 -3.13 9.33 -17.48
N ILE A 220 -1.87 9.77 -17.56
CA ILE A 220 -0.70 9.08 -17.00
C ILE A 220 0.05 10.10 -16.12
N LEU A 221 -0.02 10.00 -14.79
CA LEU A 221 0.65 10.93 -13.87
C LEU A 221 1.53 10.18 -12.86
N GLY A 222 2.80 10.57 -12.76
CA GLY A 222 3.73 10.02 -11.79
C GLY A 222 5.18 10.34 -12.16
N GLY A 223 6.11 9.46 -11.84
CA GLY A 223 7.52 9.60 -12.19
C GLY A 223 7.96 8.66 -13.33
N GLY A 224 9.26 8.63 -13.63
CA GLY A 224 9.85 7.67 -14.56
C GLY A 224 10.24 8.24 -15.92
N ARG A 225 10.60 9.54 -16.02
CA ARG A 225 11.06 10.16 -17.27
C ARG A 225 12.15 9.35 -17.95
N LYS A 226 13.13 8.84 -17.20
CA LYS A 226 14.35 8.24 -17.78
C LYS A 226 14.15 6.96 -18.59
N PHE A 227 13.02 6.27 -18.41
CA PHE A 227 12.69 5.04 -19.15
C PHE A 227 12.04 5.33 -20.51
N MET A 228 11.62 6.58 -20.74
CA MET A 228 10.91 7.02 -21.95
C MET A 228 11.83 7.60 -23.03
N PHE A 229 13.02 8.09 -22.66
CA PHE A 229 13.91 8.85 -23.54
C PHE A 229 15.20 8.11 -23.93
N PRO A 230 15.77 8.40 -25.12
CA PRO A 230 17.04 7.82 -25.59
C PRO A 230 18.20 7.96 -24.61
N LYS A 231 19.14 7.01 -24.67
CA LYS A 231 20.32 7.02 -23.80
C LYS A 231 21.11 8.32 -23.92
N GLY A 232 21.21 9.04 -22.81
CA GLY A 232 21.98 10.28 -22.70
C GLY A 232 21.19 11.56 -22.93
N THR A 233 19.91 11.50 -23.32
CA THR A 233 19.02 12.67 -23.34
C THR A 233 18.96 13.31 -21.94
N PRO A 234 19.34 14.60 -21.75
CA PRO A 234 19.30 15.25 -20.45
C PRO A 234 17.90 15.28 -19.83
N ASP A 235 17.81 15.06 -18.53
CA ASP A 235 16.54 15.26 -17.81
C ASP A 235 16.22 16.77 -17.71
N PRO A 236 14.97 17.20 -17.92
CA PRO A 236 14.62 18.63 -17.94
C PRO A 236 14.73 19.34 -16.58
N GLU A 237 14.72 18.60 -15.47
CA GLU A 237 14.88 19.14 -14.11
C GLU A 237 16.34 19.00 -13.62
N TYR A 238 17.01 17.93 -14.05
CA TYR A 238 18.38 17.58 -13.66
C TYR A 238 19.40 17.56 -14.82
N PRO A 239 19.47 18.60 -15.68
CA PRO A 239 20.26 18.55 -16.93
C PRO A 239 21.78 18.47 -16.71
N SER A 240 22.27 18.68 -15.49
CA SER A 240 23.67 18.55 -15.09
C SER A 240 24.03 17.21 -14.43
N ASP A 241 23.04 16.39 -14.04
CA ASP A 241 23.26 15.05 -13.48
C ASP A 241 23.00 13.98 -14.54
N THR A 242 24.09 13.54 -15.16
CA THR A 242 24.06 12.49 -16.21
C THR A 242 23.52 11.15 -15.72
N THR A 243 23.39 10.93 -14.41
CA THR A 243 22.74 9.73 -13.88
C THR A 243 21.21 9.77 -14.01
N GLN A 244 20.60 10.95 -14.20
CA GLN A 244 19.15 11.10 -14.41
C GLN A 244 18.72 11.01 -15.88
N ASN A 245 19.65 11.20 -16.82
CA ASN A 245 19.40 11.17 -18.26
C ASN A 245 18.63 9.91 -18.72
N GLY A 246 18.00 10.02 -19.89
CA GLY A 246 17.34 8.93 -20.59
C GLY A 246 18.22 7.68 -20.69
N THR A 247 17.58 6.51 -20.68
CA THR A 247 18.23 5.20 -20.56
C THR A 247 18.18 4.36 -21.84
N ARG A 248 17.22 4.62 -22.73
CA ARG A 248 16.83 3.68 -23.79
C ARG A 248 17.95 3.40 -24.79
N LEU A 249 18.21 2.12 -25.08
CA LEU A 249 19.24 1.68 -26.02
C LEU A 249 18.70 1.58 -27.45
N ASP A 250 17.39 1.37 -27.61
CA ASP A 250 16.66 1.37 -28.88
C ASP A 250 16.58 2.75 -29.57
N GLY A 251 16.99 3.82 -28.88
CA GLY A 251 17.03 5.18 -29.43
C GLY A 251 15.66 5.84 -29.60
N ARG A 252 14.58 5.26 -29.05
CA ARG A 252 13.21 5.77 -29.18
C ARG A 252 12.89 6.84 -28.14
N ASP A 253 12.03 7.79 -28.53
CA ASP A 253 11.38 8.74 -27.63
C ASP A 253 9.91 8.35 -27.48
N LEU A 254 9.60 7.68 -26.37
CA LEU A 254 8.27 7.14 -26.12
C LEU A 254 7.24 8.22 -25.76
N VAL A 255 7.69 9.37 -25.26
CA VAL A 255 6.81 10.54 -25.06
C VAL A 255 6.37 11.08 -26.41
N GLN A 256 7.31 11.24 -27.35
CA GLN A 256 7.00 11.70 -28.70
C GLN A 256 6.18 10.67 -29.51
N GLU A 257 6.45 9.38 -29.38
CA GLU A 257 5.62 8.31 -29.96
C GLU A 257 4.18 8.34 -29.42
N TRP A 258 3.99 8.62 -28.14
CA TRP A 258 2.66 8.74 -27.53
C TRP A 258 1.96 10.03 -27.97
N LEU A 259 2.64 11.19 -27.91
CA LEU A 259 2.10 12.47 -28.39
C LEU A 259 1.63 12.41 -29.85
N ALA A 260 2.33 11.66 -30.71
CA ALA A 260 1.98 11.49 -32.11
C ALA A 260 0.69 10.67 -32.36
N LYS A 261 0.21 9.88 -31.39
CA LYS A 261 -0.98 9.01 -31.54
C LYS A 261 -2.30 9.71 -31.22
N HIS A 262 -2.29 10.78 -30.40
CA HIS A 262 -3.50 11.33 -29.79
C HIS A 262 -3.66 12.83 -30.08
N GLN A 263 -4.71 13.20 -30.83
CA GLN A 263 -5.07 14.62 -31.03
C GLN A 263 -5.53 15.24 -29.70
N GLY A 264 -4.92 16.36 -29.30
CA GLY A 264 -5.15 16.98 -27.99
C GLY A 264 -4.26 16.42 -26.87
N ALA A 265 -3.21 15.66 -27.18
CA ALA A 265 -2.25 15.22 -26.18
C ALA A 265 -1.36 16.36 -25.64
N ARG A 266 -0.97 16.22 -24.38
CA ARG A 266 0.06 17.05 -23.72
C ARG A 266 1.02 16.18 -22.91
N TYR A 267 2.29 16.54 -22.99
CA TYR A 267 3.32 16.09 -22.06
C TYR A 267 3.67 17.24 -21.11
N VAL A 268 3.79 16.94 -19.82
CA VAL A 268 4.27 17.87 -18.79
C VAL A 268 5.28 17.16 -17.89
N TRP A 269 6.20 17.92 -17.30
CA TRP A 269 7.22 17.38 -16.40
C TRP A 269 7.33 18.13 -15.07
N ASN A 270 6.53 19.18 -14.86
CA ASN A 270 6.46 19.92 -13.60
C ASN A 270 5.02 20.35 -13.26
N ARG A 271 4.83 20.77 -12.01
CA ARG A 271 3.56 21.20 -11.43
C ARG A 271 2.96 22.42 -12.13
N GLN A 272 3.76 23.43 -12.48
CA GLN A 272 3.23 24.63 -13.12
C GLN A 272 2.59 24.31 -14.48
N GLN A 273 3.25 23.48 -15.29
CA GLN A 273 2.70 22.95 -16.53
C GLN A 273 1.44 22.11 -16.30
N LEU A 274 1.45 21.22 -15.29
CA LEU A 274 0.29 20.38 -14.95
C LEU A 274 -0.96 21.22 -14.64
N ILE A 275 -0.82 22.26 -13.81
CA ILE A 275 -1.93 23.17 -13.47
C ILE A 275 -2.40 23.95 -14.70
N GLN A 276 -1.49 24.39 -15.58
CA GLN A 276 -1.85 25.07 -16.83
C GLN A 276 -2.65 24.16 -17.78
N VAL A 277 -2.19 22.93 -18.05
CA VAL A 277 -2.89 22.02 -18.97
C VAL A 277 -4.20 21.46 -18.41
N SER A 278 -4.36 21.41 -17.08
CA SER A 278 -5.64 21.02 -16.45
C SER A 278 -6.81 21.93 -16.84
N GLN A 279 -6.51 23.20 -17.12
CA GLN A 279 -7.47 24.25 -17.47
C GLN A 279 -7.73 24.35 -18.98
N ASP A 280 -6.91 23.70 -19.83
CA ASP A 280 -7.06 23.72 -21.29
C ASP A 280 -8.14 22.68 -21.73
N PRO A 281 -9.26 23.12 -22.34
CA PRO A 281 -10.31 22.23 -22.82
C PRO A 281 -9.91 21.46 -24.08
N ALA A 282 -8.86 21.86 -24.80
CA ALA A 282 -8.32 21.12 -25.94
C ALA A 282 -7.45 19.93 -25.52
N VAL A 283 -7.16 19.77 -24.22
CA VAL A 283 -6.43 18.62 -23.69
C VAL A 283 -7.39 17.44 -23.49
N THR A 284 -7.13 16.40 -24.27
CA THR A 284 -7.88 15.13 -24.24
C THR A 284 -7.06 14.02 -23.58
N HIS A 285 -5.74 14.05 -23.75
CA HIS A 285 -4.80 13.07 -23.19
C HIS A 285 -3.65 13.79 -22.49
N LEU A 286 -3.25 13.32 -21.31
CA LEU A 286 -2.23 13.97 -20.48
C LEU A 286 -1.21 12.98 -19.91
N MET A 287 0.06 13.16 -20.26
CA MET A 287 1.19 12.46 -19.64
C MET A 287 2.02 13.44 -18.81
N GLY A 288 2.05 13.24 -17.50
CA GLY A 288 2.82 14.03 -16.54
C GLY A 288 3.88 13.19 -15.84
N LEU A 289 5.16 13.42 -16.15
CA LEU A 289 6.29 12.68 -15.59
C LEU A 289 7.21 13.60 -14.77
N PHE A 290 7.03 13.57 -13.45
CA PHE A 290 7.56 14.57 -12.53
C PHE A 290 8.94 14.25 -11.94
N GLU A 291 9.48 13.05 -12.16
CA GLU A 291 10.85 12.67 -11.76
C GLU A 291 11.50 11.73 -12.79
N PRO A 292 12.85 11.60 -12.83
CA PRO A 292 13.55 10.57 -13.60
C PRO A 292 13.20 9.16 -13.13
N ARG A 293 13.00 8.98 -11.81
CA ARG A 293 12.48 7.74 -11.19
C ARG A 293 11.19 8.04 -10.40
N HIS A 294 11.05 7.57 -9.16
CA HIS A 294 9.88 7.80 -8.31
C HIS A 294 9.81 9.27 -7.85
N LEU A 295 8.61 9.82 -7.61
CA LEU A 295 8.45 11.18 -7.04
C LEU A 295 9.25 11.33 -5.74
N LYS A 296 9.71 12.55 -5.43
CA LYS A 296 10.22 12.87 -4.08
C LYS A 296 9.16 12.47 -3.03
N TYR A 297 9.58 11.95 -1.87
CA TYR A 297 8.64 11.80 -0.74
C TYR A 297 8.01 13.17 -0.41
N GLU A 298 6.75 13.22 0.03
CA GLU A 298 6.00 14.46 0.30
C GLU A 298 6.78 15.44 1.20
N ILE A 299 7.53 14.92 2.18
CA ILE A 299 8.34 15.76 3.10
C ILE A 299 9.60 16.38 2.47
N TYR A 300 9.96 15.94 1.25
CA TYR A 300 11.08 16.40 0.44
C TYR A 300 10.63 16.94 -0.94
N ARG A 301 9.32 16.95 -1.21
CA ARG A 301 8.72 17.48 -2.43
C ARG A 301 8.98 18.98 -2.53
N ALA A 302 9.40 19.46 -3.70
CA ALA A 302 9.57 20.89 -3.96
C ALA A 302 8.21 21.45 -4.46
N PRO A 303 7.43 22.17 -3.64
CA PRO A 303 6.00 22.38 -3.91
C PRO A 303 5.67 23.30 -5.08
N GLU A 304 6.65 24.02 -5.64
CA GLU A 304 6.49 24.78 -6.89
C GLU A 304 6.83 23.96 -8.14
N GLN A 305 7.62 22.90 -7.97
CA GLN A 305 8.17 22.05 -9.03
C GLN A 305 7.37 20.76 -9.21
N ASP A 306 6.98 20.13 -8.10
CA ASP A 306 6.41 18.79 -8.02
C ASP A 306 4.94 18.84 -7.54
N PRO A 307 3.98 18.22 -8.25
CA PRO A 307 2.61 18.11 -7.76
C PRO A 307 2.52 17.08 -6.63
N SER A 308 1.67 17.35 -5.65
CA SER A 308 1.26 16.34 -4.67
C SER A 308 0.35 15.27 -5.28
N LEU A 309 0.20 14.14 -4.61
CA LEU A 309 -0.75 13.10 -5.01
C LEU A 309 -2.20 13.60 -5.06
N VAL A 310 -2.56 14.54 -4.16
CA VAL A 310 -3.83 15.27 -4.18
C VAL A 310 -4.02 16.04 -5.49
N GLU A 311 -3.03 16.85 -5.88
CA GLU A 311 -3.10 17.67 -7.10
C GLU A 311 -3.11 16.82 -8.37
N MET A 312 -2.34 15.73 -8.42
CA MET A 312 -2.41 14.78 -9.55
C MET A 312 -3.78 14.10 -9.64
N THR A 313 -4.39 13.73 -8.51
CA THR A 313 -5.73 13.12 -8.46
C THR A 313 -6.81 14.11 -8.90
N GLU A 314 -6.74 15.35 -8.43
CA GLU A 314 -7.66 16.44 -8.80
C GLU A 314 -7.61 16.76 -10.30
N VAL A 315 -6.41 16.84 -10.89
CA VAL A 315 -6.24 17.04 -12.34
C VAL A 315 -6.69 15.82 -13.16
N ALA A 316 -6.40 14.60 -12.71
CA ALA A 316 -6.87 13.39 -13.37
C ALA A 316 -8.41 13.33 -13.42
N LEU A 317 -9.08 13.59 -12.29
CA LEU A 317 -10.54 13.66 -12.24
C LEU A 317 -11.10 14.80 -13.12
N GLY A 318 -10.44 15.96 -13.16
CA GLY A 318 -10.80 17.11 -14.02
C GLY A 318 -10.69 16.86 -15.53
N LEU A 319 -9.92 15.85 -15.95
CA LEU A 319 -9.87 15.37 -17.34
C LEU A 319 -10.83 14.19 -17.57
N LEU A 320 -10.77 13.17 -16.72
CA LEU A 320 -11.53 11.92 -16.89
C LEU A 320 -13.05 12.10 -16.76
N SER A 321 -13.51 13.03 -15.91
CA SER A 321 -14.93 13.35 -15.75
C SER A 321 -15.58 13.97 -16.99
N ARG A 322 -14.79 14.46 -17.95
CA ARG A 322 -15.26 15.01 -19.25
C ARG A 322 -15.96 13.94 -20.10
N ASN A 323 -15.67 12.65 -19.89
CA ASN A 323 -16.28 11.56 -20.66
C ASN A 323 -17.68 11.19 -20.11
N PRO A 324 -18.77 11.32 -20.91
CA PRO A 324 -20.13 10.99 -20.45
C PRO A 324 -20.34 9.50 -20.16
N ARG A 325 -19.50 8.60 -20.69
CA ARG A 325 -19.51 7.16 -20.37
C ARG A 325 -18.87 6.84 -19.01
N GLY A 326 -18.27 7.84 -18.37
CA GLY A 326 -17.51 7.73 -17.13
C GLY A 326 -16.08 7.26 -17.35
N PHE A 327 -15.42 6.92 -16.25
CA PHE A 327 -13.99 6.63 -16.24
C PHE A 327 -13.59 5.45 -15.34
N TYR A 328 -12.35 4.99 -15.50
CA TYR A 328 -11.61 4.20 -14.52
C TYR A 328 -10.36 4.98 -14.08
N LEU A 329 -10.09 5.06 -12.79
CA LEU A 329 -8.92 5.75 -12.24
C LEU A 329 -8.21 4.85 -11.20
N PHE A 330 -6.92 4.60 -11.43
CA PHE A 330 -6.01 4.03 -10.44
C PHE A 330 -5.21 5.17 -9.78
N VAL A 331 -5.18 5.22 -8.44
CA VAL A 331 -4.40 6.20 -7.66
C VAL A 331 -3.56 5.48 -6.61
N GLU A 332 -2.27 5.75 -6.57
CA GLU A 332 -1.33 5.00 -5.73
C GLU A 332 -0.53 5.87 -4.76
N GLY A 333 -0.58 5.51 -3.47
CA GLY A 333 0.34 6.00 -2.43
C GLY A 333 1.65 5.21 -2.42
N GLY A 334 2.25 4.93 -3.58
CA GLY A 334 3.23 3.85 -3.73
C GLY A 334 4.55 4.02 -2.98
N ARG A 335 4.87 5.23 -2.50
CA ARG A 335 6.03 5.46 -1.63
C ARG A 335 5.81 5.12 -0.14
N ILE A 336 4.60 4.73 0.27
CA ILE A 336 4.33 4.18 1.63
C ILE A 336 5.22 2.95 1.87
N ASP A 337 5.21 2.01 0.92
CA ASP A 337 6.06 0.83 0.87
C ASP A 337 7.55 1.19 1.00
N HIS A 338 8.04 2.07 0.12
CA HIS A 338 9.45 2.49 0.11
C HIS A 338 9.91 3.07 1.46
N GLY A 339 9.02 3.80 2.17
CA GLY A 339 9.29 4.30 3.51
C GLY A 339 9.42 3.20 4.57
N HIS A 340 8.64 2.12 4.44
CA HIS A 340 8.73 0.95 5.31
C HIS A 340 9.95 0.07 4.97
N HIS A 341 10.26 -0.15 3.69
CA HIS A 341 11.47 -0.85 3.26
C HIS A 341 12.74 -0.13 3.72
N ALA A 342 12.74 1.21 3.74
CA ALA A 342 13.81 2.02 4.33
C ALA A 342 13.85 2.00 5.88
N GLY A 343 13.02 1.19 6.55
CA GLY A 343 12.89 1.14 8.02
C GLY A 343 12.41 2.46 8.66
N THR A 344 11.97 3.42 7.85
CA THR A 344 11.81 4.82 8.25
C THR A 344 10.32 5.16 8.28
N ALA A 345 9.66 4.74 9.37
CA ALA A 345 8.21 4.90 9.55
C ALA A 345 7.72 6.35 9.40
N PHE A 346 8.57 7.36 9.63
CA PHE A 346 8.22 8.77 9.36
C PHE A 346 7.88 8.99 7.88
N LEU A 347 8.66 8.43 6.94
CA LEU A 347 8.37 8.52 5.51
C LEU A 347 7.06 7.79 5.19
N ALA A 348 6.95 6.51 5.55
CA ALA A 348 5.78 5.69 5.24
C ALA A 348 4.45 6.30 5.74
N LEU A 349 4.41 6.77 7.00
CA LEU A 349 3.19 7.37 7.55
C LEU A 349 2.90 8.77 6.98
N THR A 350 3.90 9.51 6.51
CA THR A 350 3.66 10.82 5.89
C THR A 350 3.16 10.71 4.44
N GLU A 351 3.64 9.71 3.68
CA GLU A 351 3.02 9.30 2.40
C GLU A 351 1.57 8.85 2.61
N ALA A 352 1.30 8.04 3.64
CA ALA A 352 -0.05 7.56 3.93
C ALA A 352 -1.03 8.68 4.34
N VAL A 353 -0.55 9.75 5.01
CA VAL A 353 -1.37 10.96 5.26
C VAL A 353 -1.67 11.71 3.95
N MET A 354 -0.74 11.75 2.99
CA MET A 354 -0.97 12.36 1.67
C MET A 354 -1.94 11.51 0.83
N PHE A 355 -1.78 10.19 0.82
CA PHE A 355 -2.70 9.24 0.19
C PHE A 355 -4.14 9.35 0.72
N ASP A 356 -4.33 9.37 2.04
CA ASP A 356 -5.66 9.59 2.64
C ASP A 356 -6.26 10.97 2.33
N SER A 357 -5.42 11.97 2.03
CA SER A 357 -5.88 13.29 1.60
C SER A 357 -6.26 13.31 0.10
N ALA A 358 -5.68 12.42 -0.72
CA ALA A 358 -6.12 12.21 -2.10
C ALA A 358 -7.46 11.45 -2.17
N ILE A 359 -7.72 10.53 -1.23
CA ILE A 359 -9.03 9.87 -1.05
C ILE A 359 -10.12 10.90 -0.72
N ASP A 360 -9.87 11.76 0.28
CA ASP A 360 -10.75 12.89 0.63
C ASP A 360 -11.03 13.79 -0.59
N LYS A 361 -9.98 14.19 -1.32
CA LYS A 361 -10.10 15.01 -2.53
C LYS A 361 -10.96 14.33 -3.62
N ALA A 362 -10.84 13.03 -3.85
CA ALA A 362 -11.71 12.35 -4.83
C ALA A 362 -13.17 12.26 -4.37
N GLY A 363 -13.42 12.06 -3.07
CA GLY A 363 -14.77 12.12 -2.49
C GLY A 363 -15.43 13.50 -2.63
N GLN A 364 -14.64 14.58 -2.60
CA GLN A 364 -15.11 15.95 -2.86
C GLN A 364 -15.45 16.22 -4.34
N LEU A 365 -14.94 15.40 -5.27
CA LEU A 365 -15.01 15.62 -6.73
C LEU A 365 -15.87 14.60 -7.48
N THR A 366 -16.47 13.63 -6.78
CA THR A 366 -17.27 12.55 -7.37
C THR A 366 -18.55 12.31 -6.56
N SER A 367 -19.39 11.36 -6.98
CA SER A 367 -20.63 11.03 -6.26
C SER A 367 -20.78 9.54 -6.06
N ASP A 368 -20.96 9.09 -4.82
CA ASP A 368 -21.21 7.69 -4.48
C ASP A 368 -22.43 7.08 -5.21
N GLN A 369 -23.33 7.92 -5.75
CA GLN A 369 -24.48 7.49 -6.54
C GLN A 369 -24.11 6.94 -7.93
N ASP A 370 -22.97 7.35 -8.49
CA ASP A 370 -22.48 6.91 -9.81
C ASP A 370 -21.02 6.41 -9.80
N THR A 371 -20.31 6.55 -8.68
CA THR A 371 -18.88 6.26 -8.55
C THR A 371 -18.63 5.16 -7.52
N LEU A 372 -18.07 4.03 -7.95
CA LEU A 372 -17.56 3.00 -7.06
C LEU A 372 -16.09 3.30 -6.75
N THR A 373 -15.83 3.78 -5.53
CA THR A 373 -14.47 3.97 -5.00
C THR A 373 -14.11 2.80 -4.10
N LEU A 374 -12.91 2.24 -4.27
CA LEU A 374 -12.30 1.23 -3.41
C LEU A 374 -10.99 1.75 -2.84
N VAL A 375 -10.75 1.52 -1.55
CA VAL A 375 -9.45 1.77 -0.90
C VAL A 375 -8.90 0.44 -0.42
N THR A 376 -7.65 0.12 -0.78
CA THR A 376 -6.98 -1.11 -0.33
C THR A 376 -5.47 -0.90 -0.25
N ALA A 377 -4.80 -1.85 0.42
CA ALA A 377 -3.38 -2.12 0.18
C ALA A 377 -3.25 -3.37 -0.70
N ASP A 378 -2.09 -3.55 -1.32
CA ASP A 378 -1.75 -4.75 -2.05
C ASP A 378 -1.16 -5.83 -1.12
N HIS A 379 -0.30 -5.41 -0.17
CA HIS A 379 0.24 -6.19 0.93
C HIS A 379 0.47 -5.32 2.19
N SER A 380 1.11 -5.91 3.21
CA SER A 380 1.47 -5.25 4.47
C SER A 380 2.96 -5.38 4.69
N HIS A 381 3.54 -4.42 5.42
CA HIS A 381 4.88 -4.58 5.99
C HIS A 381 4.86 -5.33 7.33
N VAL A 382 6.04 -5.75 7.78
CA VAL A 382 6.32 -6.22 9.15
C VAL A 382 6.38 -5.06 10.18
N PHE A 383 5.68 -3.97 9.88
CA PHE A 383 5.61 -2.79 10.74
C PHE A 383 4.65 -3.01 11.92
N SER A 384 5.03 -2.56 13.11
CA SER A 384 4.22 -2.62 14.32
C SER A 384 4.42 -1.38 15.17
N PHE A 385 3.33 -0.88 15.77
CA PHE A 385 3.36 0.11 16.84
C PHE A 385 2.84 -0.51 18.14
N GLY A 386 3.25 0.00 19.31
CA GLY A 386 2.84 -0.56 20.60
C GLY A 386 3.72 -0.12 21.77
N GLY A 387 3.81 -0.96 22.79
CA GLY A 387 4.63 -0.68 23.99
C GLY A 387 3.93 0.12 25.09
N TYR A 388 2.60 0.24 25.04
CA TYR A 388 1.78 0.95 26.02
C TYR A 388 2.11 2.46 26.09
N THR A 389 2.12 3.12 24.93
CA THR A 389 2.22 4.57 24.80
C THR A 389 0.94 5.27 25.29
N LEU A 390 1.08 6.49 25.80
CA LEU A 390 -0.04 7.25 26.38
C LEU A 390 -0.88 7.93 25.29
N ARG A 391 -2.17 8.12 25.54
CA ARG A 391 -3.07 8.87 24.64
C ARG A 391 -2.54 10.29 24.41
N GLY A 392 -2.55 10.74 23.15
CA GLY A 392 -1.96 12.02 22.74
C GLY A 392 -0.44 12.02 22.54
N SER A 393 0.28 10.96 22.94
CA SER A 393 1.73 10.89 22.68
C SER A 393 2.04 10.59 21.21
N SER A 394 3.12 11.16 20.69
CA SER A 394 3.54 11.02 19.28
C SER A 394 3.71 9.56 18.88
N ILE A 395 3.23 9.19 17.69
CA ILE A 395 3.42 7.85 17.10
C ILE A 395 4.91 7.50 16.88
N PHE A 396 5.80 8.51 16.83
CA PHE A 396 7.25 8.35 16.75
C PHE A 396 7.95 8.45 18.13
N GLY A 397 7.17 8.53 19.21
CA GLY A 397 7.64 8.67 20.57
C GLY A 397 8.31 7.41 21.11
N ARG A 398 9.20 7.57 22.09
CA ARG A 398 9.69 6.44 22.88
C ARG A 398 8.59 5.96 23.82
N ARG A 399 8.57 4.66 24.12
CA ARG A 399 7.81 4.09 25.24
C ARG A 399 8.10 4.90 26.51
N GLY A 400 7.05 5.41 27.15
CA GLY A 400 7.15 6.09 28.44
C GLY A 400 7.68 5.17 29.55
N PRO A 401 8.22 5.72 30.65
CA PRO A 401 8.53 4.92 31.83
C PRO A 401 7.26 4.20 32.32
N ARG A 402 7.41 3.04 32.98
CA ARG A 402 6.28 2.38 33.65
C ARG A 402 5.82 3.23 34.83
N GLN A 403 4.95 4.21 34.58
CA GLN A 403 4.10 4.77 35.62
C GLN A 403 3.11 3.68 36.03
N GLY A 404 3.44 2.93 37.08
CA GLY A 404 2.39 2.26 37.85
C GLY A 404 1.52 3.34 38.45
N LEU A 405 0.19 3.17 38.40
CA LEU A 405 -0.71 4.06 39.11
C LEU A 405 -0.43 3.92 40.61
N LYS A 406 0.33 4.87 41.16
CA LYS A 406 0.23 5.20 42.58
C LYS A 406 -1.12 5.87 42.77
N VAL A 407 -2.13 5.07 43.09
CA VAL A 407 -3.27 5.57 43.83
C VAL A 407 -2.70 6.08 45.15
N GLU A 408 -2.76 7.38 45.40
CA GLU A 408 -2.31 7.95 46.66
C GLU A 408 -3.37 7.65 47.73
N SER A 409 -3.17 6.53 48.43
CA SER A 409 -3.93 6.22 49.64
C SER A 409 -3.47 7.13 50.78
N GLU A 410 -4.31 8.09 51.15
CA GLU A 410 -4.11 8.86 52.38
C GLU A 410 -4.11 7.94 53.61
N GLY A 411 -3.26 8.25 54.59
CA GLY A 411 -3.28 7.62 55.92
C GLY A 411 -2.55 6.28 56.05
N GLN A 412 -1.33 6.30 56.59
CA GLN A 412 -1.10 6.03 58.02
C GLN A 412 0.36 6.38 58.37
N GLN A 413 0.61 7.00 59.53
CA GLN A 413 1.97 7.16 60.06
C GLN A 413 2.32 6.04 61.06
N THR A 414 3.48 5.42 60.90
CA THR A 414 4.14 4.58 61.93
C THR A 414 5.65 4.81 61.88
N PRO A 415 6.33 5.09 63.02
CA PRO A 415 7.73 5.52 63.00
C PRO A 415 8.76 4.39 63.22
N GLY A 416 9.86 4.47 62.46
CA GLY A 416 11.21 4.14 62.93
C GLY A 416 11.67 2.67 63.00
N GLU A 417 12.70 2.33 62.20
CA GLU A 417 13.80 1.46 62.65
C GLU A 417 15.11 1.80 61.88
N VAL A 418 16.26 1.32 62.35
CA VAL A 418 17.58 1.95 62.07
C VAL A 418 18.71 0.94 61.76
N SER A 419 19.56 1.28 60.78
CA SER A 419 20.85 0.62 60.45
C SER A 419 20.75 -0.77 59.75
N SER A 420 21.77 -1.35 59.08
CA SER A 420 23.16 -0.93 58.77
C SER A 420 23.48 -1.12 57.25
N PRO A 421 24.69 -1.46 56.72
CA PRO A 421 25.33 -0.54 55.76
C PRO A 421 25.67 -1.11 54.35
N SER A 422 26.16 -0.19 53.52
CA SER A 422 26.81 -0.33 52.20
C SER A 422 27.32 -1.72 51.76
N ARG A 423 27.01 -2.09 50.51
CA ARG A 423 27.81 -3.05 49.71
C ARG A 423 28.41 -2.36 48.48
N GLU A 424 29.65 -2.73 48.16
CA GLU A 424 30.46 -2.10 47.12
C GLU A 424 30.00 -2.43 45.69
N THR A 425 30.08 -1.43 44.80
CA THR A 425 29.97 -1.65 43.35
C THR A 425 31.29 -2.17 42.79
N ARG A 426 31.38 -3.49 42.49
CA ARG A 426 32.44 -4.00 41.61
C ARG A 426 32.19 -3.54 40.18
N ARG A 427 33.06 -2.68 39.64
CA ARG A 427 33.05 -2.29 38.21
C ARG A 427 33.61 -3.43 37.35
N GLY A 428 32.73 -4.19 36.71
CA GLY A 428 33.11 -5.02 35.57
C GLY A 428 33.27 -4.16 34.31
N LEU A 429 34.49 -4.00 33.81
CA LEU A 429 34.77 -3.31 32.54
C LEU A 429 34.51 -4.26 31.37
N LEU A 430 33.35 -4.11 30.72
CA LEU A 430 33.11 -4.56 29.36
C LEU A 430 33.08 -3.33 28.44
N GLN A 431 34.05 -3.23 27.54
CA GLN A 431 34.06 -2.17 26.54
C GLN A 431 33.06 -2.51 25.41
N PRO A 432 32.26 -1.54 24.93
CA PRO A 432 31.51 -1.74 23.69
C PRO A 432 32.47 -1.78 22.49
N PRO A 433 32.22 -2.61 21.47
CA PRO A 433 33.04 -2.63 20.27
C PRO A 433 32.95 -1.28 19.53
N ARG A 434 34.11 -0.77 19.08
CA ARG A 434 34.19 0.43 18.24
C ARG A 434 33.58 0.14 16.86
N TRP A 435 32.47 0.80 16.54
CA TRP A 435 32.09 1.03 15.16
C TRP A 435 32.96 2.15 14.58
N GLN A 436 33.99 1.77 13.82
CA GLN A 436 34.66 2.69 12.90
C GLN A 436 33.82 2.82 11.63
N GLY A 437 33.82 4.01 11.03
CA GLY A 437 32.79 4.41 10.07
C GLY A 437 32.89 3.71 8.71
N LEU A 438 31.71 3.38 8.17
CA LEU A 438 31.49 3.35 6.73
C LEU A 438 30.56 4.54 6.41
N SER A 439 30.99 5.39 5.48
CA SER A 439 30.14 6.44 4.94
C SER A 439 28.97 5.83 4.16
N GLY A 440 27.80 6.46 4.25
CA GLY A 440 26.58 5.94 3.62
C GLY A 440 26.73 5.85 2.10
N ARG A 441 26.43 4.68 1.54
CA ARG A 441 26.01 4.55 0.14
C ARG A 441 24.47 4.54 0.11
N PRO A 442 23.82 5.17 -0.88
CA PRO A 442 22.37 5.06 -1.03
C PRO A 442 21.91 3.60 -1.19
N TRP A 443 20.73 3.29 -0.66
CA TRP A 443 20.06 2.00 -0.84
C TRP A 443 19.79 1.66 -2.32
N GLU A 444 19.71 2.68 -3.16
CA GLU A 444 19.47 2.62 -4.62
C GLU A 444 20.45 1.71 -5.38
N ALA A 445 21.65 1.47 -4.84
CA ALA A 445 22.66 0.59 -5.44
C ALA A 445 22.56 -0.89 -5.01
N LEU A 446 21.68 -1.25 -4.07
CA LEU A 446 21.65 -2.62 -3.51
C LEU A 446 20.87 -3.62 -4.36
N GLU A 447 19.86 -3.19 -5.12
CA GLU A 447 19.18 -4.05 -6.11
C GLU A 447 20.14 -4.45 -7.25
N GLU A 448 20.98 -3.52 -7.70
CA GLU A 448 21.91 -3.68 -8.82
C GLU A 448 23.02 -4.72 -8.53
N SER A 449 23.30 -4.98 -7.25
CA SER A 449 24.44 -5.80 -6.81
C SER A 449 24.24 -7.32 -6.88
N ARG A 450 23.00 -7.82 -7.06
CA ARG A 450 22.68 -9.27 -6.99
C ARG A 450 22.50 -9.97 -8.34
N SER A 451 22.66 -9.26 -9.46
CA SER A 451 22.50 -9.81 -10.83
C SER A 451 23.80 -10.33 -11.47
N ARG A 452 24.96 -10.23 -10.79
CA ARG A 452 26.29 -10.47 -11.39
C ARG A 452 27.15 -11.55 -10.71
N SER A 453 26.59 -12.73 -10.42
CA SER A 453 27.39 -13.92 -10.09
C SER A 453 26.65 -15.26 -10.30
N SER A 454 26.53 -15.70 -11.56
CA SER A 454 26.01 -17.03 -11.93
C SER A 454 26.81 -17.69 -13.07
N THR A 455 28.14 -17.74 -12.95
CA THR A 455 28.97 -18.56 -13.84
C THR A 455 28.66 -20.05 -13.60
N PRO A 456 28.23 -20.82 -14.61
CA PRO A 456 27.86 -22.23 -14.41
C PRO A 456 29.11 -23.08 -14.16
N GLN A 457 29.20 -23.70 -12.98
CA GLN A 457 30.22 -24.73 -12.75
C GLN A 457 29.86 -26.01 -13.52
N ARG A 458 30.86 -26.51 -14.26
CA ARG A 458 30.78 -27.71 -15.10
C ARG A 458 30.49 -28.94 -14.22
N LEU A 459 29.46 -29.71 -14.58
CA LEU A 459 29.28 -31.08 -14.09
C LEU A 459 30.38 -31.98 -14.67
N GLU A 460 31.19 -32.57 -13.82
CA GLU A 460 32.05 -33.70 -14.18
C GLU A 460 31.33 -35.02 -13.83
N GLN A 461 31.39 -35.98 -14.76
CA GLN A 461 30.84 -37.32 -14.57
C GLN A 461 31.97 -38.28 -14.20
N HIS A 462 31.75 -39.16 -13.21
CA HIS A 462 32.35 -40.49 -13.21
C HIS A 462 31.43 -41.50 -12.48
N PRO A 463 31.56 -42.83 -12.73
CA PRO A 463 30.40 -43.72 -12.70
C PRO A 463 30.46 -44.83 -11.63
N GLY A 464 29.30 -45.47 -11.40
CA GLY A 464 29.19 -46.79 -10.77
C GLY A 464 28.08 -46.91 -9.73
N GLY A 465 27.51 -48.12 -9.57
CA GLY A 465 26.59 -48.44 -8.46
C GLY A 465 25.19 -48.90 -8.89
N SER A 466 25.05 -50.19 -9.24
CA SER A 466 23.76 -50.86 -9.42
C SER A 466 23.01 -51.06 -8.09
N GLY A 467 21.68 -50.91 -8.09
CA GLY A 467 20.86 -51.34 -6.94
C GLY A 467 19.36 -51.10 -7.09
N CYS A 468 18.59 -52.17 -7.35
CA CYS A 468 17.12 -52.14 -7.26
C CYS A 468 16.66 -52.62 -5.89
N ALA A 469 15.86 -51.82 -5.18
CA ALA A 469 14.93 -52.32 -4.14
C ALA A 469 13.84 -51.28 -3.80
N THR A 470 12.58 -51.70 -3.86
CA THR A 470 11.55 -51.28 -2.89
C THR A 470 11.28 -52.48 -1.99
N PRO A 471 10.85 -52.28 -0.73
CA PRO A 471 9.46 -52.65 -0.45
C PRO A 471 8.73 -51.83 0.65
N GLN A 472 7.42 -51.70 0.43
CA GLN A 472 6.29 -51.85 1.37
C GLN A 472 6.27 -51.18 2.78
N ARG A 473 5.20 -50.39 2.96
CA ARG A 473 4.23 -50.36 4.08
C ARG A 473 4.65 -50.86 5.48
N GLY A 474 4.43 -49.99 6.47
CA GLY A 474 4.09 -50.39 7.85
C GLY A 474 2.98 -49.50 8.42
N HIS A 475 1.88 -50.10 8.91
CA HIS A 475 0.87 -49.40 9.71
C HIS A 475 1.14 -49.65 11.20
N ALA A 476 1.01 -48.61 12.02
CA ALA A 476 0.86 -48.72 13.47
C ALA A 476 -0.18 -47.69 13.96
N LEU A 477 -0.86 -48.00 15.07
CA LEU A 477 -1.98 -47.23 15.61
C LEU A 477 -1.81 -47.00 17.12
N LEU A 478 -2.64 -46.09 17.64
CA LEU A 478 -2.90 -45.80 19.06
C LEU A 478 -1.83 -44.96 19.81
N GLY A 479 -2.34 -44.02 20.60
CA GLY A 479 -1.54 -43.03 21.35
C GLY A 479 -2.40 -41.86 21.83
N LYS A 480 -3.51 -42.11 22.55
CA LYS A 480 -4.31 -41.05 23.15
C LYS A 480 -3.58 -40.46 24.37
N ASN A 481 -3.62 -39.14 24.50
CA ASN A 481 -3.83 -38.46 25.77
C ASN A 481 -4.51 -37.12 25.49
N ALA A 482 -5.37 -36.67 26.42
CA ALA A 482 -6.11 -35.41 26.32
C ALA A 482 -5.73 -34.49 27.48
N GLY A 483 -5.79 -33.18 27.25
CA GLY A 483 -5.61 -32.14 28.25
C GLY A 483 -6.66 -31.07 28.05
N ASP A 484 -7.41 -30.77 29.12
CA ASP A 484 -8.74 -30.16 29.11
C ASP A 484 -8.90 -28.85 28.33
N THR A 485 -10.07 -28.70 27.71
CA THR A 485 -10.66 -27.39 27.38
C THR A 485 -12.15 -27.45 27.69
N VAL A 486 -12.61 -26.65 28.65
CA VAL A 486 -14.00 -26.68 29.12
C VAL A 486 -14.90 -25.94 28.13
N ALA A 487 -15.58 -26.71 27.26
CA ALA A 487 -16.63 -26.21 26.38
C ALA A 487 -18.00 -26.64 26.91
N PHE A 488 -18.85 -25.69 27.31
CA PHE A 488 -20.26 -25.96 27.59
C PHE A 488 -21.03 -26.11 26.27
N VAL A 489 -21.48 -27.33 25.96
CA VAL A 489 -22.32 -27.61 24.79
C VAL A 489 -23.50 -28.50 25.17
N ALA A 490 -24.71 -27.98 24.99
CA ALA A 490 -25.95 -28.74 24.85
C ALA A 490 -26.95 -27.85 24.09
N LYS A 491 -27.69 -28.32 23.07
CA LYS A 491 -27.69 -29.61 22.33
C LYS A 491 -28.32 -29.26 20.95
N ALA A 492 -27.79 -29.62 19.77
CA ALA A 492 -27.61 -30.97 19.21
C ALA A 492 -28.92 -31.80 19.26
N THR A 493 -29.50 -32.30 18.17
CA THR A 493 -29.13 -32.38 16.72
C THR A 493 -30.42 -32.42 15.88
N CYS A 494 -30.44 -32.14 14.57
CA CYS A 494 -30.13 -33.03 13.42
C CYS A 494 -30.57 -32.30 12.12
N THR A 495 -30.28 -32.65 10.85
CA THR A 495 -29.22 -33.34 10.06
C THR A 495 -29.70 -33.27 8.59
N ASP A 496 -28.92 -33.10 7.52
CA ASP A 496 -27.50 -32.75 7.31
C ASP A 496 -27.30 -32.33 5.82
N LEU A 497 -26.07 -32.07 5.38
CA LEU A 497 -25.57 -31.96 3.99
C LEU A 497 -26.18 -30.85 3.08
N VAL A 498 -25.47 -29.76 2.75
CA VAL A 498 -24.28 -29.62 1.86
C VAL A 498 -24.63 -29.55 0.35
N LYS A 499 -24.35 -28.36 -0.22
CA LYS A 499 -23.96 -28.02 -1.61
C LYS A 499 -24.54 -28.82 -2.79
N VAL A 500 -25.06 -28.09 -3.78
CA VAL A 500 -24.34 -27.80 -5.05
C VAL A 500 -25.06 -26.66 -5.80
N VAL A 501 -24.31 -25.91 -6.62
CA VAL A 501 -24.87 -24.99 -7.63
C VAL A 501 -24.84 -25.73 -8.97
N GLU A 502 -25.99 -25.96 -9.60
CA GLU A 502 -26.04 -26.41 -11.00
C GLU A 502 -27.22 -25.80 -11.77
N PHE A 503 -27.33 -26.15 -13.05
CA PHE A 503 -27.95 -25.34 -14.10
C PHE A 503 -29.48 -25.44 -14.20
N LYS A 504 -30.04 -24.49 -14.95
CA LYS A 504 -31.40 -24.52 -15.49
C LYS A 504 -31.77 -25.91 -16.06
N GLN A 505 -32.88 -26.46 -15.60
CA GLN A 505 -33.84 -27.09 -16.51
C GLN A 505 -35.28 -26.72 -16.12
N LEU A 506 -36.26 -27.20 -16.90
CA LEU A 506 -37.58 -26.57 -17.03
C LEU A 506 -38.72 -27.33 -16.31
N GLN A 507 -39.79 -26.57 -16.11
CA GLN A 507 -41.22 -26.97 -16.06
C GLN A 507 -41.93 -27.36 -14.75
N THR A 508 -43.13 -26.76 -14.62
CA THR A 508 -44.34 -27.17 -13.89
C THR A 508 -44.40 -27.12 -12.36
N GLY A 509 -45.52 -26.57 -11.82
CA GLY A 509 -46.08 -26.98 -10.53
C GLY A 509 -46.30 -25.90 -9.45
N ASN A 510 -47.40 -25.14 -9.55
CA ASN A 510 -48.17 -24.49 -8.47
C ASN A 510 -47.48 -23.74 -7.29
N SER A 511 -47.84 -22.46 -7.13
CA SER A 511 -47.84 -21.71 -5.86
C SER A 511 -49.18 -21.91 -5.10
N PRO A 512 -49.41 -21.36 -3.87
CA PRO A 512 -48.54 -20.59 -2.95
C PRO A 512 -48.38 -21.32 -1.57
N VAL A 513 -47.78 -20.76 -0.51
CA VAL A 513 -48.30 -19.74 0.45
C VAL A 513 -47.13 -19.16 1.28
N CYS A 514 -47.25 -17.90 1.74
CA CYS A 514 -46.23 -17.22 2.56
C CYS A 514 -46.60 -17.14 4.06
N SER A 515 -45.62 -17.39 4.93
CA SER A 515 -45.53 -16.86 6.31
C SER A 515 -44.07 -16.93 6.76
N SER A 516 -43.27 -15.85 6.72
CA SER A 516 -43.23 -14.68 7.63
C SER A 516 -42.54 -14.96 8.97
N THR A 517 -41.66 -14.04 9.40
CA THR A 517 -40.81 -14.05 10.63
C THR A 517 -39.85 -15.26 10.74
N GLY A 518 -38.52 -15.11 10.76
CA GLY A 518 -37.67 -13.94 10.55
C GLY A 518 -37.06 -13.36 11.83
N GLU A 519 -35.78 -13.65 12.06
CA GLU A 519 -34.94 -13.03 13.10
C GLU A 519 -33.48 -12.97 12.60
N VAL A 520 -32.74 -11.90 12.92
CA VAL A 520 -31.35 -11.69 12.48
C VAL A 520 -30.50 -11.34 13.69
N ILE A 521 -29.56 -12.23 14.04
CA ILE A 521 -28.66 -12.03 15.17
C ILE A 521 -27.47 -11.17 14.72
N ILE A 522 -27.45 -9.90 15.14
CA ILE A 522 -26.30 -9.01 14.98
C ILE A 522 -25.33 -9.27 16.14
N VAL A 523 -24.23 -9.98 15.88
CA VAL A 523 -23.14 -10.14 16.84
C VAL A 523 -22.23 -8.92 16.78
N VAL A 524 -22.37 -8.02 17.76
CA VAL A 524 -21.44 -6.90 17.95
C VAL A 524 -20.15 -7.41 18.60
N LEU A 525 -19.16 -7.76 17.78
CA LEU A 525 -17.80 -7.98 18.22
C LEU A 525 -17.11 -6.63 18.47
N LEU A 526 -16.95 -6.29 19.74
CA LEU A 526 -16.06 -5.21 20.17
C LEU A 526 -14.59 -5.66 19.97
N LEU A 527 -13.79 -4.77 19.37
CA LEU A 527 -12.34 -4.89 19.16
C LEU A 527 -11.65 -3.61 19.64
#